data_AF-A0A929Y0L5-F1
#
_entry.id   AF-A0A929Y0L5-F1
#
_cell.length_a   1.000
_cell.length_b   1.000
_cell.length_c   1.000
_cell.angle_alpha   90.00
_cell.angle_beta   90.00
_cell.angle_gamma   90.00
#
_symmetry.space_group_name_H-M   'P 1'
#
loop_
_entity.id
_entity.type
_entity.pdbx_description
1 polymer ?
#
loop_
_entity_poly.entity_id
_entity_poly.type
_entity_poly.pdbx_seq_one_letter_code
_entity_poly.pdbx_strand_id
1 'polypeptide(L)'
;MIASLYISMMPVILGGIFNMLFVKIKKLSFLRIPIDCRMSLGGKRIFGDSKTMLGFVGMMLGTSIFSIIWGIILKISGLESLNLIYKYHSNTLIFNMFTGILFGFAYMIFELPNSFIKRRFDIDASHRGRFPVNILVFIYDQTDSMLGV
;
A
#
# COMPACT_ATOMS: atom_id res chain seq x y z
N MET A 1 -4.87 22.91 2.43
CA MET A 1 -3.92 21.94 3.01
C MET A 1 -4.47 20.51 2.97
N ILE A 2 -5.62 20.24 3.59
CA ILE A 2 -6.21 18.88 3.61
C ILE A 2 -6.53 18.34 2.20
N ALA A 3 -7.19 19.13 1.35
CA ALA A 3 -7.50 18.72 -0.02
C ALA A 3 -6.24 18.36 -0.84
N SER A 4 -5.16 19.14 -0.67
CA SER A 4 -3.87 18.90 -1.32
C SER A 4 -3.22 17.58 -0.90
N LEU A 5 -3.37 17.18 0.37
CA LEU A 5 -2.90 15.88 0.84
C LEU A 5 -3.64 14.75 0.13
N TYR A 6 -4.98 14.78 0.13
CA TYR A 6 -5.78 13.77 -0.57
C TYR A 6 -5.46 13.71 -2.07
N ILE A 7 -5.37 14.86 -2.74
CA ILE A 7 -4.99 14.94 -4.15
C ILE A 7 -3.62 14.31 -4.39
N SER A 8 -2.67 14.50 -3.48
CA SER A 8 -1.31 13.95 -3.64
C SER A 8 -1.25 12.44 -3.34
N MET A 9 -2.08 11.95 -2.42
CA MET A 9 -2.13 10.54 -2.00
C MET A 9 -3.04 9.67 -2.87
N MET A 10 -3.90 10.27 -3.71
CA MET A 10 -4.84 9.55 -4.59
C MET A 10 -4.20 8.39 -5.37
N PRO A 11 -3.01 8.54 -5.99
CA PRO A 11 -2.39 7.44 -6.72
C PRO A 11 -2.10 6.21 -5.86
N VAL A 12 -1.69 6.41 -4.61
CA VAL A 12 -1.37 5.34 -3.66
C VAL A 12 -2.66 4.65 -3.20
N ILE A 13 -3.72 5.42 -2.93
CA ILE A 13 -5.04 4.89 -2.55
C ILE A 13 -5.59 4.00 -3.68
N LEU A 14 -5.55 4.50 -4.92
CA LEU A 14 -5.99 3.74 -6.10
C LEU A 14 -5.09 2.52 -6.36
N GLY A 15 -3.78 2.67 -6.19
CA GLY A 15 -2.82 1.56 -6.23
C GLY A 15 -3.15 0.47 -5.20
N GLY A 16 -3.51 0.86 -3.98
CA GLY A 16 -3.97 -0.01 -2.89
C GLY A 16 -5.19 -0.82 -3.27
N ILE A 17 -6.25 -0.14 -3.73
CA ILE A 17 -7.49 -0.77 -4.18
C ILE A 17 -7.20 -1.74 -5.33
N PHE A 18 -6.43 -1.31 -6.32
CA PHE A 18 -6.02 -2.17 -7.42
C PHE A 18 -5.28 -3.40 -6.95
N ASN A 19 -4.30 -3.25 -6.05
CA ASN A 19 -3.53 -4.37 -5.54
C ASN A 19 -4.40 -5.37 -4.78
N MET A 20 -5.38 -4.92 -4.00
CA MET A 20 -6.35 -5.80 -3.32
C MET A 20 -7.16 -6.67 -4.30
N LEU A 21 -7.42 -6.17 -5.51
CA LEU A 21 -8.07 -6.94 -6.58
C LEU A 21 -7.06 -7.81 -7.35
N PHE A 22 -5.89 -7.26 -7.64
CA PHE A 22 -4.81 -7.90 -8.40
C PHE A 22 -4.33 -9.19 -7.72
N VAL A 23 -4.10 -9.14 -6.40
CA VAL A 23 -3.71 -10.32 -5.62
C VAL A 23 -4.82 -11.35 -5.50
N LYS A 24 -6.06 -11.11 -5.93
CA LYS A 24 -7.14 -12.12 -5.92
C LYS A 24 -7.22 -12.90 -7.23
N ILE A 25 -6.56 -12.45 -8.30
CA ILE A 25 -6.58 -13.12 -9.60
C ILE A 25 -6.02 -14.54 -9.46
N LYS A 26 -6.86 -15.55 -9.76
CA LYS A 26 -6.50 -16.99 -9.62
C LYS A 26 -5.34 -17.38 -10.53
N LYS A 27 -5.31 -16.83 -11.76
CA LYS A 27 -4.24 -17.10 -12.74
C LYS A 27 -2.85 -16.70 -12.23
N LEU A 28 -2.75 -15.71 -11.35
CA LEU A 28 -1.48 -15.23 -10.78
C LEU A 28 -1.17 -15.85 -9.42
N SER A 29 -1.95 -16.84 -8.96
CA SER A 29 -1.76 -17.47 -7.65
C SER A 29 -0.38 -18.12 -7.48
N PHE A 30 0.23 -18.60 -8.57
CA PHE A 30 1.58 -19.18 -8.55
C PHE A 30 2.69 -18.17 -8.19
N LEU A 31 2.44 -16.86 -8.38
CA LEU A 31 3.39 -15.79 -8.03
C LEU A 31 3.22 -15.29 -6.59
N ARG A 32 2.28 -15.84 -5.83
CA ARG A 32 2.02 -15.46 -4.43
C ARG A 32 3.03 -16.09 -3.48
N ILE A 33 4.30 -15.80 -3.72
CA ILE A 33 5.40 -16.22 -2.85
C ILE A 33 5.41 -15.29 -1.63
N PRO A 34 5.35 -15.82 -0.39
CA PRO A 34 5.45 -14.99 0.81
C PRO A 34 6.76 -14.20 0.85
N ILE A 35 6.70 -12.94 1.26
CA ILE A 35 7.89 -12.06 1.35
C ILE A 35 8.90 -12.60 2.37
N ASP A 36 8.42 -13.29 3.41
CA ASP A 36 9.26 -13.93 4.42
C ASP A 36 9.84 -15.29 3.98
N CYS A 37 9.65 -15.72 2.73
CA CYS A 37 10.09 -17.04 2.24
C CYS A 37 9.68 -18.21 3.14
N ARG A 38 8.56 -18.08 3.87
CA ARG A 38 8.08 -19.04 4.87
C ARG A 38 8.97 -19.23 6.10
N MET A 39 9.87 -18.30 6.36
CA MET A 39 10.67 -18.28 7.58
C MET A 39 9.80 -18.07 8.82
N SER A 40 10.25 -18.68 9.92
CA SER A 40 9.64 -18.50 11.24
C SER A 40 10.69 -18.04 12.24
N LEU A 41 10.27 -17.21 13.19
CA LEU A 41 11.08 -16.70 14.28
C LEU A 41 10.33 -17.00 15.58
N GLY A 42 10.90 -17.86 16.43
CA GLY A 42 10.26 -18.29 17.68
C GLY A 42 8.97 -19.09 17.46
N GLY A 43 8.96 -19.98 16.46
CA GLY A 43 7.80 -20.82 16.12
C GLY A 43 6.67 -20.09 15.38
N LYS A 44 6.76 -18.77 15.17
CA LYS A 44 5.76 -17.95 14.47
C LYS A 44 6.32 -17.38 13.16
N ARG A 45 5.48 -17.26 12.13
CA ARG A 45 5.85 -16.63 10.85
C ARG A 45 6.31 -15.18 11.06
N ILE A 46 7.21 -14.69 10.21
CA ILE A 46 7.74 -13.32 10.34
C ILE A 46 6.66 -12.31 9.94
N PHE A 47 6.13 -12.42 8.71
CA PHE A 47 5.07 -11.52 8.21
C PHE A 47 3.76 -12.26 7.94
N GLY A 48 3.81 -13.58 7.72
CA GLY A 48 2.64 -14.39 7.40
C GLY A 48 2.35 -14.48 5.90
N ASP A 49 1.46 -15.39 5.51
CA ASP A 49 1.22 -15.73 4.10
C ASP A 49 0.41 -14.67 3.32
N SER A 50 -0.19 -13.70 4.01
CA SER A 50 -0.91 -12.59 3.38
C SER A 50 0.02 -11.58 2.69
N LYS A 51 1.29 -11.51 3.08
CA LYS A 51 2.29 -10.60 2.51
C LYS A 51 3.08 -11.32 1.43
N THR A 52 2.75 -11.04 0.17
CA THR A 52 3.29 -11.75 -1.00
C THR A 52 4.10 -10.83 -1.90
N MET A 53 5.10 -11.39 -2.59
CA MET A 53 5.90 -10.67 -3.60
C MET A 53 5.02 -10.15 -4.73
N LEU A 54 3.99 -10.90 -5.14
CA LEU A 54 2.99 -10.43 -6.11
C LEU A 54 2.28 -9.16 -5.64
N GLY A 55 1.87 -9.11 -4.36
CA GLY A 55 1.22 -7.93 -3.80
C GLY A 55 2.18 -6.75 -3.65
N PHE A 56 3.46 -7.02 -3.38
CA PHE A 56 4.50 -5.99 -3.30
C PHE A 56 4.72 -5.33 -4.67
N VAL A 57 4.97 -6.15 -5.70
CA VAL A 57 5.15 -5.67 -7.08
C VAL A 57 3.86 -5.03 -7.60
N GLY A 58 2.70 -5.62 -7.28
CA GLY A 58 1.39 -5.09 -7.63
C GLY A 58 1.13 -3.68 -7.09
N MET A 59 1.54 -3.39 -5.84
CA MET A 59 1.48 -2.03 -5.30
C MET A 59 2.37 -1.06 -6.05
N MET A 60 3.63 -1.42 -6.30
CA MET A 60 4.57 -0.55 -7.00
C MET A 60 4.09 -0.22 -8.42
N LEU A 61 3.70 -1.24 -9.18
CA LEU A 61 3.22 -1.07 -10.55
C LEU A 61 1.86 -0.37 -10.60
N GLY A 62 0.92 -0.77 -9.74
CA GLY A 62 -0.40 -0.14 -9.67
C GLY A 62 -0.29 1.35 -9.34
N THR A 63 0.45 1.68 -8.28
CA THR A 63 0.67 3.08 -7.87
C THR A 63 1.39 3.89 -8.95
N SER A 64 2.36 3.30 -9.66
CA SER A 64 3.01 3.93 -10.81
C SER A 64 2.03 4.24 -11.95
N ILE A 65 1.17 3.29 -12.32
CA ILE A 65 0.18 3.47 -13.38
C ILE A 65 -0.81 4.59 -12.98
N PHE A 66 -1.33 4.54 -11.77
CA PHE A 66 -2.25 5.58 -11.28
C PHE A 66 -1.57 6.93 -11.10
N SER A 67 -0.29 7.00 -10.78
CA SER A 67 0.45 8.26 -10.69
C SER A 67 0.55 8.94 -12.06
N ILE A 68 0.77 8.15 -13.12
CA ILE A 68 0.78 8.66 -14.50
C ILE A 68 -0.62 9.16 -14.90
N ILE A 69 -1.65 8.34 -14.69
CA ILE A 69 -3.04 8.70 -15.04
C ILE A 69 -3.48 9.95 -14.27
N TRP A 70 -3.19 10.01 -12.97
CA TRP A 70 -3.54 11.13 -12.11
C TRP A 70 -2.79 12.41 -12.50
N GLY A 71 -1.50 12.30 -12.84
CA GLY A 71 -0.73 13.42 -13.38
C GLY A 71 -1.35 13.98 -14.66
N ILE A 72 -1.81 13.13 -15.58
CA ILE A 72 -2.50 13.57 -16.80
C ILE A 72 -3.82 14.27 -16.46
N ILE A 73 -4.63 13.70 -15.55
CA ILE A 73 -5.91 14.31 -15.11
C ILE A 73 -5.68 15.69 -14.49
N LEU A 74 -4.69 15.82 -13.60
CA LEU A 74 -4.37 17.09 -12.95
C LEU A 74 -3.88 18.14 -13.95
N LYS A 75 -3.10 17.73 -14.95
CA LYS A 75 -2.64 18.62 -16.03
C LYS A 75 -3.81 19.14 -16.88
N ILE A 76 -4.72 18.25 -17.30
CA ILE A 76 -5.88 18.64 -18.12
C ILE A 76 -6.85 19.53 -17.34
N SER A 77 -7.02 19.27 -16.04
CA SER A 77 -7.91 20.05 -15.17
C SER A 77 -7.31 21.35 -14.64
N GLY A 78 -6.01 21.61 -14.87
CA GLY A 78 -5.31 22.78 -14.34
C GLY A 78 -5.14 22.76 -12.81
N LEU A 79 -5.27 21.60 -12.17
CA LEU A 79 -5.21 21.43 -10.71
C LEU A 79 -3.83 21.00 -10.21
N GLU A 80 -2.79 21.10 -11.03
CA GLU A 80 -1.42 20.69 -10.68
C GLU A 80 -0.89 21.41 -9.42
N SER A 81 -1.25 22.68 -9.24
CA SER A 81 -0.82 23.50 -8.09
C SER A 81 -1.37 22.99 -6.74
N LEU A 82 -2.45 22.20 -6.75
CA LEU A 82 -3.03 21.60 -5.56
C LEU A 82 -2.29 20.33 -5.14
N ASN A 83 -1.51 19.71 -6.03
CA ASN A 83 -0.69 18.56 -5.72
C ASN A 83 0.63 19.03 -5.08
N LEU A 84 0.93 18.53 -3.89
CA LEU A 84 2.09 18.95 -3.10
C LEU A 84 3.42 18.63 -3.78
N ILE A 85 3.44 17.58 -4.61
CA ILE A 85 4.62 17.15 -5.35
C ILE A 85 4.84 18.09 -6.54
N TYR A 86 3.77 18.36 -7.31
CA TYR A 86 3.87 19.22 -8.50
C TYR A 86 4.07 20.70 -8.18
N LYS A 87 3.87 21.10 -6.92
CA LYS A 87 4.28 22.41 -6.43
C LYS A 87 5.80 22.63 -6.52
N TYR A 88 6.60 21.59 -6.37
CA TYR A 88 8.07 21.67 -6.34
C TYR A 88 8.75 20.93 -7.50
N HIS A 89 8.02 20.10 -8.24
CA HIS A 89 8.54 19.30 -9.34
C HIS A 89 7.64 19.35 -10.57
N SER A 90 8.22 19.21 -11.76
CA SER A 90 7.44 19.19 -13.00
C SER A 90 6.67 17.87 -13.15
N ASN A 91 5.41 17.97 -13.54
CA ASN A 91 4.56 16.83 -13.88
C ASN A 91 4.99 16.21 -15.22
N THR A 92 5.95 15.30 -15.16
CA THR A 92 6.46 14.56 -16.32
C THR A 92 6.16 13.07 -16.19
N LEU A 93 6.06 12.38 -17.33
CA LEU A 93 5.77 10.95 -17.36
C LEU A 93 6.78 10.14 -16.52
N ILE A 94 8.07 10.39 -16.74
CA ILE A 94 9.16 9.67 -16.08
C ILE A 94 9.11 9.94 -14.57
N PHE A 95 8.93 11.20 -14.16
CA PHE A 95 8.86 11.55 -12.76
C PHE A 95 7.66 10.88 -12.07
N ASN A 96 6.48 10.87 -12.70
CA ASN A 96 5.29 10.20 -12.15
C ASN A 96 5.45 8.69 -12.03
N MET A 97 6.16 8.07 -12.97
CA MET A 97 6.48 6.65 -12.90
C MET A 97 7.37 6.36 -11.68
N PHE A 98 8.46 7.12 -11.51
CA PHE A 98 9.38 6.95 -10.39
C PHE A 98 8.72 7.24 -9.03
N THR A 99 7.97 8.33 -8.91
CA THR A 99 7.28 8.67 -7.66
C THR A 99 6.25 7.60 -7.30
N GLY A 100 5.49 7.10 -8.28
CA GLY A 100 4.52 6.05 -8.02
C GLY A 100 5.15 4.72 -7.61
N ILE A 101 6.27 4.32 -8.24
CA ILE A 101 7.06 3.16 -7.79
C ILE A 101 7.57 3.37 -6.37
N LEU A 102 8.14 4.52 -6.07
CA LEU A 102 8.73 4.84 -4.76
C LEU A 102 7.67 4.86 -3.66
N PHE A 103 6.50 5.46 -3.90
CA PHE A 103 5.41 5.46 -2.92
C PHE A 103 4.77 4.10 -2.75
N GLY A 104 4.57 3.34 -3.84
CA GLY A 104 4.10 1.96 -3.74
C GLY A 104 5.07 1.08 -2.95
N PHE A 105 6.38 1.28 -3.12
CA PHE A 105 7.42 0.64 -2.33
C PHE A 105 7.37 1.07 -0.86
N ALA A 106 7.33 2.37 -0.59
CA ALA A 106 7.27 2.92 0.77
C ALA A 106 6.05 2.38 1.52
N TYR A 107 4.86 2.42 0.90
CA TYR A 107 3.63 1.85 1.45
C TYR A 107 3.83 0.41 1.89
N MET A 108 4.41 -0.43 1.01
CA MET A 108 4.62 -1.84 1.32
C MET A 108 5.62 -2.04 2.46
N ILE A 109 6.71 -1.27 2.51
CA ILE A 109 7.70 -1.35 3.59
C ILE A 109 7.08 -0.95 4.93
N PHE A 110 6.30 0.12 4.97
CA PHE A 110 5.64 0.56 6.20
C PHE A 110 4.53 -0.39 6.67
N GLU A 111 3.94 -1.18 5.76
CA GLU A 111 2.96 -2.20 6.10
C GLU A 111 3.57 -3.49 6.71
N LEU A 112 4.88 -3.72 6.53
CA LEU A 112 5.57 -4.92 7.04
C LEU A 112 5.71 -4.93 8.57
N PRO A 113 6.15 -3.85 9.25
CA PRO A 113 6.20 -3.77 10.71
C PRO A 113 4.88 -4.15 11.37
N ASN A 114 3.74 -3.70 10.85
CA ASN A 114 2.44 -4.06 11.39
C ASN A 114 2.14 -5.56 11.24
N SER A 115 2.46 -6.13 10.08
CA SER A 115 2.33 -7.57 9.87
C SER A 115 3.20 -8.36 10.86
N PHE A 116 4.42 -7.90 11.12
CA PHE A 116 5.31 -8.49 12.10
C PHE A 116 4.75 -8.42 13.52
N ILE A 117 4.32 -7.23 13.97
CA ILE A 117 3.71 -7.00 15.28
C ILE A 117 2.50 -7.91 15.47
N LYS A 118 1.59 -7.97 14.49
CA LYS A 118 0.43 -8.86 14.52
C LYS A 118 0.81 -10.32 14.77
N ARG A 119 1.90 -10.81 14.15
CA ARG A 119 2.40 -12.17 14.40
C ARG A 119 3.01 -12.34 15.80
N ARG A 120 3.65 -11.31 16.37
CA ARG A 120 4.20 -11.40 17.74
C ARG A 120 3.11 -11.51 18.79
N PHE A 121 1.99 -10.78 18.61
CA PHE A 121 0.85 -10.74 19.53
C PHE A 121 -0.22 -11.82 19.29
N ASP A 122 0.03 -12.83 18.43
CA ASP A 122 -0.98 -13.85 18.05
C ASP A 122 -2.30 -13.28 17.56
N ILE A 123 -2.25 -12.10 16.93
CA ILE A 123 -3.41 -11.52 16.27
C ILE A 123 -3.57 -12.25 14.95
N ASP A 124 -4.47 -13.22 14.96
CA ASP A 124 -4.71 -14.06 13.80
C ASP A 124 -5.40 -13.25 12.68
N ALA A 125 -5.01 -13.49 11.43
CA ALA A 125 -5.56 -12.72 10.30
C ALA A 125 -7.06 -13.02 10.08
N SER A 126 -7.53 -14.14 10.63
CA SER A 126 -8.89 -14.65 10.55
C SER A 126 -9.76 -14.31 11.77
N HIS A 127 -9.16 -14.00 12.92
CA HIS A 127 -9.86 -13.76 14.18
C HIS A 127 -9.64 -12.33 14.65
N ARG A 128 -10.44 -11.41 14.11
CA ARG A 128 -10.77 -10.19 14.84
C ARG A 128 -11.41 -10.63 16.16
N GLY A 129 -10.69 -10.48 17.28
CA GLY A 129 -11.10 -11.00 18.59
C GLY A 129 -12.51 -10.57 19.03
N ARG A 130 -12.96 -11.04 20.19
CA ARG A 130 -14.27 -10.62 20.73
C ARG A 130 -14.25 -9.11 21.08
N PHE A 131 -15.42 -8.47 21.01
CA PHE A 131 -15.62 -7.08 21.41
C PHE A 131 -15.13 -6.86 22.86
N PRO A 132 -14.41 -5.77 23.20
CA PRO A 132 -14.08 -4.58 22.40
C PRO A 132 -12.70 -4.62 21.71
N VAL A 133 -11.92 -5.68 21.89
CA VAL A 133 -10.54 -5.82 21.34
C VAL A 133 -10.54 -5.69 19.80
N ASN A 134 -11.61 -6.13 19.15
CA ASN A 134 -11.83 -5.97 17.71
C ASN A 134 -11.76 -4.50 17.25
N ILE A 135 -12.33 -3.56 18.01
CA ILE A 135 -12.33 -2.14 17.65
C ILE A 135 -10.92 -1.57 17.72
N LEU A 136 -10.17 -1.89 18.79
CA LEU A 136 -8.79 -1.42 18.95
C LEU A 136 -7.87 -1.98 17.85
N VAL A 137 -8.02 -3.26 17.51
CA VAL A 137 -7.29 -3.90 16.41
C VAL A 137 -7.68 -3.30 15.06
N PHE A 138 -8.97 -3.00 14.84
CA PHE A 138 -9.45 -2.34 13.62
C PHE A 138 -8.91 -0.92 13.46
N ILE A 139 -8.96 -0.11 14.52
CA ILE A 139 -8.39 1.24 14.51
C ILE A 139 -6.89 1.16 14.22
N TYR A 140 -6.16 0.26 14.89
CA TYR A 140 -4.74 0.04 14.69
C TYR A 140 -4.40 -0.35 13.24
N ASP A 141 -5.13 -1.31 12.67
CA ASP A 141 -4.98 -1.74 11.27
C ASP A 141 -5.20 -0.59 10.26
N GLN A 142 -6.14 0.30 10.57
CA GLN A 142 -6.44 1.44 9.70
C GLN A 142 -5.46 2.60 9.86
N THR A 143 -4.94 2.85 11.08
CA THR A 143 -3.90 3.87 11.31
C THR A 143 -2.57 3.50 10.67
N ASP A 144 -2.21 2.22 10.67
CA ASP A 144 -0.92 1.78 10.13
C ASP A 144 -0.84 1.98 8.59
N SER A 145 -1.91 1.63 7.88
CA SER A 145 -2.01 1.86 6.44
C SER A 145 -2.02 3.36 6.06
N MET A 146 -2.39 4.25 7.00
CA MET A 146 -2.33 5.71 6.81
C MET A 146 -0.98 6.34 7.20
N LEU A 147 -0.24 5.75 8.14
CA LEU A 147 1.09 6.26 8.55
C LEU A 147 2.20 5.93 7.52
N GLY A 148 1.97 4.92 6.68
CA GLY A 148 2.91 4.51 5.64
C GLY A 148 2.88 5.32 4.33
N VAL A 149 2.02 6.34 4.22
CA VAL A 149 1.84 7.19 3.02
C VAL A 149 2.07 8.65 3.35
#